data_AF-A0A447THH0-F1
#
_entry.id   AF-A0A447THH0-F1
#
_cell.length_a   1.000
_cell.length_b   1.000
_cell.length_c   1.000
_cell.angle_alpha   90.00
_cell.angle_beta   90.00
_cell.angle_gamma   90.00
#
_symmetry.space_group_name_H-M   'P 1'
#
loop_
_entity.id
_entity.type
_entity.pdbx_description
1 polymer ?
#
loop_
_entity_poly.entity_id
_entity_poly.type
_entity_poly.pdbx_seq_one_letter_code
_entity_poly.pdbx_strand_id
1 'polypeptide(L)'
;MAVNLPQGVEVLADITPAYAEILTPEALAFVAKLHRRFEPTRRERIAARAARQAELDAGKLPDFLPQTAAVRAGDWKIAPLPADLLDRRVEITGRWSAR
;
A
#
# COMPACT_ATOMS: atom_id res chain seq x y z
N MET A 1 26.35 7.66 14.10
CA MET A 1 25.42 7.81 15.23
C MET A 1 24.67 6.49 15.38
N ALA A 2 24.62 5.90 16.58
CA ALA A 2 23.88 4.66 16.78
C ALA A 2 22.38 4.98 16.81
N VAL A 3 21.65 4.63 15.76
CA VAL A 3 20.19 4.77 15.72
C VAL A 3 19.61 3.67 16.61
N ASN A 4 18.79 4.04 17.60
CA ASN A 4 18.06 3.07 18.39
C ASN A 4 16.95 2.46 17.52
N LEU A 5 17.18 1.24 17.01
CA LEU A 5 16.26 0.57 16.10
C LEU A 5 15.14 -0.13 16.90
N PRO A 6 13.89 -0.11 16.41
CA PRO A 6 12.83 -0.91 17.02
C PRO A 6 13.16 -2.41 16.98
N GLN A 7 12.64 -3.17 17.93
CA GLN A 7 12.86 -4.62 18.02
C GLN A 7 12.58 -5.34 16.69
N GLY A 8 13.54 -6.14 16.22
CA GLY A 8 13.41 -6.91 14.97
C GLY A 8 13.41 -6.06 13.70
N VAL A 9 13.86 -4.80 13.77
CA VAL A 9 14.13 -3.96 12.60
C VAL A 9 15.63 -3.92 12.37
N GLU A 10 16.01 -4.09 11.11
CA GLU A 10 17.37 -3.96 10.61
C GLU A 10 17.40 -2.95 9.47
N VAL A 11 18.41 -2.08 9.46
CA VAL A 11 18.68 -1.16 8.35
C VAL A 11 19.98 -1.62 7.70
N LEU A 12 19.88 -2.18 6.49
CA LEU A 12 20.99 -2.83 5.80
C LEU A 12 21.97 -1.86 5.13
N ALA A 13 21.57 -0.60 4.97
CA ALA A 13 22.35 0.42 4.27
C ALA A 13 22.88 1.49 5.24
N ASP A 14 23.93 2.18 4.83
CA ASP A 14 24.51 3.27 5.62
C ASP A 14 23.51 4.42 5.81
N ILE A 15 23.38 4.88 7.06
CA ILE A 15 22.53 6.02 7.41
C ILE A 15 23.37 7.29 7.31
N THR A 16 23.27 7.96 6.17
CA THR A 16 23.79 9.32 5.97
C THR A 16 23.01 10.35 6.81
N PRO A 17 23.54 11.57 7.03
CA PRO A 17 22.79 12.62 7.73
C PRO A 17 21.41 12.91 7.12
N ALA A 18 21.32 12.97 5.79
CA ALA A 18 20.06 13.17 5.08
C ALA A 18 19.06 12.01 5.29
N TYR A 19 19.55 10.78 5.49
CA TYR A 19 18.69 9.63 5.80
C TYR A 19 18.26 9.61 7.26
N ALA A 20 19.10 10.11 8.18
CA ALA A 20 18.74 10.21 9.60
C ALA A 20 17.55 11.15 9.84
N GLU A 21 17.35 12.16 8.99
CA GLU A 21 16.19 13.05 9.02
C GLU A 21 14.86 12.32 8.72
N ILE A 22 14.92 11.26 7.91
CA ILE A 22 13.74 10.47 7.50
C ILE A 22 13.56 9.25 8.40
N LEU A 23 14.66 8.55 8.70
CA LEU A 23 14.69 7.31 9.47
C LEU A 23 14.84 7.60 10.97
N THR A 24 14.01 8.50 11.49
CA THR A 24 13.99 8.79 12.92
C THR A 24 13.50 7.56 13.70
N PRO A 25 13.85 7.43 15.00
CA PRO A 25 13.38 6.32 15.82
C PRO A 25 11.85 6.17 15.83
N GLU A 26 11.11 7.27 15.84
CA GLU A 26 9.64 7.29 15.83
C GLU A 26 9.09 6.83 14.48
N ALA A 27 9.70 7.27 13.37
CA ALA A 27 9.32 6.85 12.04
C ALA A 27 9.55 5.35 11.84
N LEU A 28 10.71 4.83 12.26
CA LEU A 28 11.02 3.41 12.22
C LEU A 28 10.06 2.60 13.11
N ALA A 29 9.75 3.09 14.31
CA ALA A 29 8.79 2.44 15.20
C ALA A 29 7.38 2.39 14.59
N PHE A 30 6.97 3.44 13.88
CA PHE A 30 5.71 3.49 13.16
C PHE A 30 5.67 2.48 12.01
N VAL A 31 6.70 2.46 11.15
CA VAL A 31 6.81 1.49 10.05
C VAL A 31 6.81 0.05 10.58
N ALA A 32 7.51 -0.22 11.68
CA ALA A 32 7.51 -1.54 12.32
C ALA A 32 6.10 -1.95 12.78
N LYS A 33 5.32 -1.03 13.36
CA LYS A 33 3.91 -1.29 13.73
C LYS A 33 3.06 -1.63 12.50
N LEU A 34 3.20 -0.86 11.42
CA LEU A 34 2.49 -1.13 10.16
C LEU A 34 2.84 -2.50 9.59
N HIS A 35 4.12 -2.83 9.50
CA HIS A 35 4.58 -4.11 8.97
C HIS A 35 4.02 -5.28 9.79
N ARG A 36 4.18 -5.24 11.12
CA ARG A 36 3.66 -6.30 12.01
C ARG A 36 2.16 -6.48 11.87
N ARG A 37 1.40 -5.39 11.68
CA ARG A 37 -0.06 -5.45 11.56
C ARG A 37 -0.54 -5.96 10.21
N PHE A 38 0.09 -5.56 9.11
CA PHE A 38 -0.48 -5.73 7.76
C PHE A 38 0.29 -6.70 6.87
N GLU A 39 1.54 -7.05 7.19
CA GLU A 39 2.33 -7.95 6.37
C GLU A 39 1.71 -9.35 6.17
N PRO A 40 1.12 -10.00 7.20
CA PRO A 40 0.48 -11.30 7.01
C PRO A 40 -0.61 -11.25 5.93
N THR A 41 -1.51 -10.26 6.01
CA THR A 41 -2.57 -10.06 5.01
C THR A 41 -2.01 -9.72 3.63
N ARG A 42 -0.91 -8.95 3.54
CA ARG A 42 -0.25 -8.67 2.25
C ARG A 42 0.21 -9.98 1.58
N ARG A 43 0.83 -10.89 2.33
CA ARG A 43 1.28 -12.20 1.83
C ARG A 43 0.10 -13.07 1.39
N GLU A 44 -0.96 -13.13 2.18
CA GLU A 44 -2.19 -13.84 1.82
C GLU A 44 -2.77 -13.32 0.49
N ARG A 45 -2.79 -11.99 0.28
CA ARG A 45 -3.29 -11.40 -0.97
C ARG A 45 -2.39 -11.70 -2.17
N ILE A 46 -1.08 -11.79 -1.98
CA ILE A 46 -0.15 -12.21 -3.04
C ILE A 46 -0.38 -13.66 -3.42
N ALA A 47 -0.54 -14.56 -2.44
CA ALA A 47 -0.87 -15.96 -2.70
C ALA A 47 -2.23 -16.10 -3.42
N ALA A 48 -3.24 -15.35 -2.99
CA ALA A 48 -4.56 -15.34 -3.64
C ALA A 48 -4.50 -14.86 -5.10
N ARG A 49 -3.59 -13.92 -5.44
CA ARG A 49 -3.37 -13.50 -6.84
C ARG A 49 -2.80 -14.63 -7.68
N ALA A 50 -1.83 -15.39 -7.17
CA ALA A 50 -1.28 -16.54 -7.87
C ALA A 50 -2.34 -17.63 -8.10
N ALA A 51 -3.15 -17.93 -7.07
CA ALA A 51 -4.26 -18.88 -7.20
C ALA A 51 -5.29 -18.41 -8.24
N ARG A 52 -5.66 -17.12 -8.22
CA ARG A 52 -6.59 -16.55 -9.20
C ARG A 52 -6.03 -16.61 -10.61
N GLN A 53 -4.74 -16.35 -10.80
CA GLN A 53 -4.09 -16.45 -12.11
C GLN A 53 -4.16 -17.89 -12.65
N ALA A 54 -3.90 -18.91 -11.82
CA ALA A 54 -4.00 -20.30 -12.23
C ALA A 54 -5.42 -20.68 -12.70
N GLU A 55 -6.48 -20.12 -12.08
CA GLU A 55 -7.85 -20.32 -12.57
C GLU A 55 -8.07 -19.68 -13.95
N LEU A 56 -7.50 -18.49 -14.18
CA LEU A 56 -7.61 -17.79 -15.46
C LEU A 56 -6.88 -18.56 -16.57
N ASP A 57 -5.68 -19.06 -16.27
CA ASP A 57 -4.87 -19.85 -17.20
C ASP A 57 -5.56 -21.20 -17.55
N ALA A 58 -6.36 -21.73 -16.62
CA ALA A 58 -7.21 -22.91 -16.86
C ALA A 58 -8.47 -22.61 -17.70
N GLY A 59 -8.61 -21.40 -18.23
CA GLY A 59 -9.68 -21.01 -19.16
C GLY A 59 -10.87 -20.29 -18.52
N LYS A 60 -10.85 -20.03 -17.20
CA LYS A 60 -11.89 -19.22 -16.56
C LYS A 60 -11.69 -17.76 -16.95
N LEU A 61 -12.68 -17.12 -17.57
CA LEU A 61 -12.59 -15.69 -17.87
C LEU A 61 -12.99 -14.83 -16.65
N PRO A 62 -12.47 -13.60 -16.53
CA PRO A 62 -12.97 -12.62 -15.57
C PRO A 62 -14.42 -12.22 -15.89
N ASP A 63 -15.26 -12.16 -14.87
CA ASP A 63 -16.63 -11.65 -14.96
C ASP A 63 -17.05 -11.05 -13.60
N PHE A 64 -18.19 -10.36 -13.56
CA PHE A 64 -18.77 -9.80 -12.35
C PHE A 64 -19.11 -10.89 -11.33
N LEU A 65 -18.67 -10.66 -10.09
CA LEU A 65 -18.95 -11.55 -8.97
C LEU A 65 -20.44 -11.47 -8.58
N PRO A 66 -21.19 -12.59 -8.56
CA PRO A 66 -22.60 -12.60 -8.13
C PRO A 66 -22.77 -12.14 -6.68
N GLN A 67 -21.85 -12.53 -5.79
CA GLN A 67 -21.92 -12.22 -4.37
C GLN A 67 -21.80 -10.72 -4.03
N THR A 68 -21.30 -9.89 -4.96
CA THR A 68 -21.24 -8.43 -4.77
C THR A 68 -22.33 -7.68 -5.54
N ALA A 69 -23.34 -8.37 -6.08
CA ALA A 69 -24.44 -7.74 -6.83
C ALA A 69 -25.20 -6.70 -6.00
N ALA A 70 -25.47 -6.98 -4.72
CA ALA A 70 -26.16 -6.05 -3.82
C ALA A 70 -25.39 -4.73 -3.61
N VAL A 71 -24.04 -4.79 -3.58
CA VAL A 71 -23.21 -3.59 -3.47
C VAL A 71 -23.28 -2.74 -4.75
N ARG A 72 -23.32 -3.38 -5.92
CA ARG A 72 -23.42 -2.69 -7.22
C ARG A 72 -24.81 -2.07 -7.45
N ALA A 73 -25.85 -2.72 -6.95
CA ALA A 73 -27.24 -2.26 -7.09
C ALA A 73 -27.68 -1.32 -5.95
N GLY A 74 -26.86 -1.15 -4.91
CA GLY A 74 -27.18 -0.32 -3.76
C GLY A 74 -27.02 1.18 -4.05
N ASP A 75 -27.80 2.00 -3.36
CA ASP A 75 -27.65 3.46 -3.37
C ASP A 75 -26.69 3.89 -2.26
N TRP A 76 -25.43 4.14 -2.64
CA TRP A 76 -24.39 4.60 -1.71
C TRP A 76 -23.43 5.56 -2.41
N LYS A 77 -22.73 6.36 -1.60
CA LYS A 77 -21.68 7.28 -2.05
C LYS A 77 -20.44 7.09 -1.18
N ILE A 78 -19.28 7.45 -1.73
CA ILE A 78 -18.05 7.56 -0.95
C ILE A 78 -18.18 8.66 0.12
N ALA A 79 -17.24 8.70 1.07
CA ALA A 79 -17.14 9.79 2.03
C ALA A 79 -16.93 11.15 1.33
N PRO A 80 -17.31 12.28 1.96
CA PRO A 80 -17.09 13.61 1.41
C PRO A 80 -15.63 13.86 1.05
N LEU A 81 -15.41 14.54 -0.08
CA LEU A 81 -14.07 14.89 -0.54
C LEU A 81 -13.61 16.21 0.09
N PRO A 82 -12.31 16.36 0.42
CA PRO A 82 -11.73 17.64 0.76
C PRO A 82 -11.69 18.57 -0.48
N ALA A 83 -11.69 19.88 -0.24
CA ALA A 83 -11.86 20.89 -1.29
C ALA A 83 -10.74 20.87 -2.35
N ASP A 84 -9.53 20.51 -1.95
CA ASP A 84 -8.34 20.37 -2.80
C ASP A 84 -8.42 19.20 -3.79
N LEU A 85 -9.31 18.24 -3.56
CA LEU A 85 -9.53 17.09 -4.45
C LEU A 85 -10.75 17.23 -5.37
N LEU A 86 -11.48 18.35 -5.32
CA LEU A 86 -12.67 18.57 -6.15
C LEU A 86 -12.35 18.87 -7.62
N ASP A 87 -11.19 19.47 -7.89
CA ASP A 87 -10.76 19.83 -9.24
C ASP A 87 -9.39 19.21 -9.56
N ARG A 88 -9.44 18.02 -10.17
CA ARG A 88 -8.27 17.26 -10.62
C ARG A 88 -8.23 17.15 -12.14
N ARG A 89 -8.65 18.22 -12.84
CA ARG A 89 -8.80 18.24 -14.30
C ARG A 89 -7.53 17.85 -15.08
N VAL A 90 -6.36 18.08 -14.49
CA VAL A 90 -5.06 17.66 -15.01
C VAL A 90 -4.22 17.16 -13.84
N GLU A 91 -3.65 15.98 -14.01
CA GLU A 91 -2.66 15.42 -13.11
C GLU A 91 -1.38 15.14 -13.89
N ILE A 92 -0.24 15.57 -13.36
CA ILE A 92 1.07 15.29 -13.95
C ILE A 92 1.74 14.21 -13.10
N THR A 93 2.21 13.16 -13.76
CA THR A 93 3.06 12.13 -13.13
C THR A 93 4.50 12.30 -13.59
N GLY A 94 5.45 12.03 -12.70
CA GLY A 94 6.88 12.24 -12.96
C GLY A 94 7.76 11.61 -11.89
N ARG A 95 9.07 11.65 -12.10
CA ARG A 95 10.05 11.21 -11.09
C ARG A 95 9.98 12.15 -9.88
N TRP A 96 10.26 11.62 -8.69
CA TRP A 96 10.35 12.44 -7.47
C TRP A 96 11.57 13.38 -7.50
N SER A 97 12.58 13.11 -8.34
CA SER A 97 13.75 13.95 -8.55
C SER A 97 13.81 14.46 -9.99
N ALA A 98 14.10 15.76 -10.16
CA ALA A 98 14.25 16.41 -11.45
C ALA A 98 15.69 16.35 -12.03
N ARG A 99 16.44 15.28 -11.74
CA ARG A 99 17.76 15.06 -12.37
C ARG A 99 17.66 14.05 -13.50
#